data_AF-Q4WW72-F1
#
_entry.id   AF-Q4WW72-F1
#
_cell.length_a   1.000
_cell.length_b   1.000
_cell.length_c   1.000
_cell.angle_alpha   90.00
_cell.angle_beta   90.00
_cell.angle_gamma   90.00
#
_symmetry.space_group_name_H-M   'P 1'
#
loop_
_entity.id
_entity.type
_entity.pdbx_description
1 polymer ?
#
loop_
_entity_poly.entity_id
_entity_poly.type
_entity_poly.pdbx_seq_one_letter_code
_entity_poly.pdbx_strand_id
1 'polypeptide(L)'
;MLQKLESICPTKPYDEWVEHTQTEQDLSDRSSAHFTCSMCLEDVNGTDLMHVLSCRHVYHAHCLEQWFLGRHFSCPLCNRSFFEEVEPGPEPGPDNV
;
A
#
# COMPACT_ATOMS: atom_id res chain seq x y z
N MET A 1 -9.80 5.85 14.09
CA MET A 1 -9.06 6.42 12.93
C MET A 1 -8.34 5.32 12.17
N LEU A 2 -7.53 4.50 12.83
CA LEU A 2 -6.84 3.34 12.23
C LEU A 2 -7.77 2.24 11.70
N GLN A 3 -8.94 2.05 12.33
CA GLN A 3 -9.99 1.15 11.78
C GLN A 3 -10.42 1.50 10.35
N LYS A 4 -10.32 2.78 9.96
CA LYS A 4 -10.61 3.21 8.57
C LYS A 4 -9.48 2.77 7.63
N LEU A 5 -8.23 2.80 8.10
CA LEU A 5 -7.08 2.32 7.34
C LEU A 5 -7.17 0.81 7.13
N GLU A 6 -7.44 0.02 8.17
CA GLU A 6 -7.62 -1.45 8.05
C GLU A 6 -8.79 -1.82 7.14
N SER A 7 -9.88 -1.05 7.15
CA SER A 7 -11.00 -1.29 6.23
C SER A 7 -10.66 -1.05 4.76
N ILE A 8 -9.68 -0.21 4.46
CA ILE A 8 -9.33 0.20 3.08
C ILE A 8 -8.12 -0.58 2.58
N CYS A 9 -7.14 -0.77 3.45
CA CYS A 9 -5.90 -1.48 3.22
C CYS A 9 -5.75 -2.44 4.40
N PRO A 10 -6.34 -3.65 4.35
CA PRO A 10 -6.21 -4.59 5.45
C PRO A 10 -4.74 -4.93 5.69
N THR A 11 -4.38 -5.12 6.96
CA THR A 11 -3.05 -5.64 7.31
C THR A 11 -2.98 -7.11 6.91
N LYS A 12 -1.84 -7.51 6.38
CA LYS A 12 -1.50 -8.92 6.18
C LYS A 12 -0.08 -9.19 6.67
N PRO A 13 0.18 -10.35 7.29
CA PRO A 13 1.54 -10.75 7.61
C PRO A 13 2.32 -11.03 6.32
N TYR A 14 3.64 -10.78 6.36
CA TYR A 14 4.53 -11.01 5.22
C TYR A 14 4.51 -12.45 4.71
N ASP A 15 4.48 -13.43 5.62
CA ASP A 15 4.40 -14.85 5.27
C ASP A 15 3.23 -15.15 4.33
N GLU A 16 2.04 -14.63 4.62
CA GLU A 16 0.84 -14.87 3.81
C GLU A 16 0.93 -14.20 2.41
N TRP A 17 1.76 -13.17 2.27
CA TRP A 17 1.97 -12.50 0.98
C TRP A 17 2.99 -13.22 0.10
N VAL A 18 4.03 -13.80 0.72
CA VAL A 18 5.11 -14.52 0.02
C VAL A 18 4.58 -15.78 -0.69
N GLU A 19 3.58 -16.44 -0.10
CA GLU A 19 2.93 -17.63 -0.68
C GLU A 19 2.26 -17.34 -2.03
N HIS A 20 1.82 -16.10 -2.26
CA HIS A 20 1.11 -15.72 -3.49
C HIS A 20 2.01 -15.14 -4.58
N THR A 21 3.25 -14.76 -4.27
CA THR A 21 4.21 -14.22 -5.26
C THR A 21 5.21 -15.24 -5.75
N GLN A 22 5.26 -16.41 -5.12
CA GLN A 22 6.04 -17.57 -5.57
C GLN A 22 5.26 -18.41 -6.58
N THR A 23 5.08 -17.88 -7.78
CA THR A 23 4.94 -18.73 -8.97
C THR A 23 6.23 -18.56 -9.77
N GLU A 24 7.09 -19.56 -9.66
CA GLU A 24 8.21 -19.96 -10.53
C GLU A 24 8.82 -18.91 -11.49
N GLN A 25 10.16 -18.80 -11.46
CA GLN A 25 11.09 -17.93 -12.25
C GLN A 25 11.56 -16.71 -11.41
N ASP A 26 12.73 -16.71 -10.75
CA ASP A 26 14.04 -16.91 -11.35
C ASP A 26 15.08 -17.26 -10.24
N LEU A 27 15.69 -18.44 -10.36
CA LEU A 27 16.69 -18.99 -9.44
C LEU A 27 18.12 -18.55 -9.80
N SER A 28 18.35 -17.32 -10.30
CA SER A 28 19.71 -16.92 -10.75
C SER A 28 20.36 -15.70 -10.11
N ASP A 29 19.71 -14.97 -9.20
CA ASP A 29 20.39 -13.95 -8.38
C ASP A 29 20.02 -14.10 -6.90
N ARG A 30 21.00 -14.47 -6.07
CA ARG A 30 20.86 -14.69 -4.62
C ARG A 30 20.67 -13.36 -3.87
N SER A 31 19.60 -12.65 -4.16
CA SER A 31 19.07 -11.63 -3.28
C SER A 31 17.66 -12.08 -2.95
N SER A 32 17.55 -12.79 -1.83
CA SER A 32 16.30 -13.16 -1.19
C SER A 32 15.30 -12.01 -1.38
N ALA A 33 14.08 -12.30 -1.88
CA ALA A 33 13.05 -11.29 -2.12
C ALA A 33 12.68 -10.64 -0.79
N HIS A 34 13.47 -9.66 -0.36
CA HIS A 34 13.30 -8.92 0.87
C HIS A 34 12.55 -7.66 0.46
N PHE A 35 11.35 -7.51 0.99
CA PHE A 35 10.66 -6.23 0.90
C PHE A 35 11.27 -5.32 1.95
N THR A 36 11.74 -4.15 1.53
CA THR A 36 12.23 -3.13 2.45
C THR A 36 11.19 -2.02 2.54
N CYS A 37 10.75 -1.70 3.76
CA CYS A 37 9.79 -0.63 3.98
C CYS A 37 10.45 0.72 3.67
N SER A 38 10.00 1.42 2.63
CA SER A 38 10.64 2.69 2.21
C SER A 38 10.41 3.87 3.17
N MET A 39 9.59 3.69 4.23
CA MET A 39 9.38 4.71 5.26
C MET A 39 10.43 4.63 6.39
N CYS A 40 10.78 3.42 6.84
CA CYS A 40 11.77 3.19 7.89
C CYS A 40 13.11 2.65 7.37
N LEU A 41 13.18 2.30 6.08
CA LEU A 41 14.34 1.71 5.41
C LEU A 41 14.82 0.39 6.03
N GLU A 42 13.89 -0.34 6.65
CA GLU A 42 14.14 -1.61 7.33
C GLU A 42 13.47 -2.75 6.57
N ASP A 43 14.10 -3.92 6.59
CA ASP A 43 13.58 -5.12 5.95
C ASP A 43 12.32 -5.60 6.66
N VAL A 44 11.35 -6.07 5.88
CA VAL A 44 10.11 -6.62 6.40
C VAL A 44 10.28 -8.13 6.59
N ASN A 45 10.02 -8.60 7.81
CA ASN A 45 10.15 -10.02 8.15
C ASN A 45 8.78 -10.73 8.17
N GLY A 46 8.80 -12.08 8.14
CA GLY A 46 7.62 -12.95 8.14
C GLY A 46 6.54 -12.62 9.18
N THR A 47 6.97 -12.21 10.38
CA THR A 47 6.09 -11.86 11.50
C THR A 47 5.57 -10.44 11.46
N ASP A 48 6.11 -9.58 10.61
CA ASP A 48 5.70 -8.18 10.53
C ASP A 48 4.37 -8.04 9.80
N LEU A 49 3.50 -7.23 10.39
CA LEU A 49 2.26 -6.83 9.75
C LEU A 49 2.58 -5.73 8.74
N MET A 50 2.01 -5.86 7.55
CA MET A 50 2.16 -4.88 6.49
C MET A 50 0.81 -4.42 5.98
N HIS A 51 0.76 -3.16 5.57
CA HIS A 51 -0.33 -2.66 4.75
C HIS A 51 0.08 -2.67 3.28
N VAL A 52 -0.78 -3.24 2.45
CA VAL A 52 -0.66 -3.18 0.99
C VAL A 52 -1.65 -2.15 0.49
N LEU A 53 -1.14 -1.10 -0.15
CA LEU A 53 -1.96 -0.08 -0.77
C LEU A 53 -2.58 -0.58 -2.08
N SER A 54 -3.67 0.06 -2.53
CA SER A 54 -4.26 -0.17 -3.85
C SER A 54 -3.28 0.02 -5.01
N CYS A 55 -2.26 0.87 -4.82
CA CYS A 55 -1.17 1.06 -5.76
C CYS A 55 -0.09 -0.04 -5.74
N ARG A 56 -0.30 -1.13 -4.99
CA ARG A 56 0.61 -2.28 -4.79
C ARG A 56 1.92 -1.98 -4.04
N HIS A 57 2.01 -0.83 -3.38
CA HIS A 57 3.15 -0.54 -2.49
C HIS A 57 2.89 -1.10 -1.09
N VAL A 58 3.96 -1.60 -0.48
CA VAL A 58 3.93 -2.31 0.79
C VAL A 58 4.72 -1.54 1.83
N TYR A 59 4.15 -1.42 3.03
CA TYR A 59 4.77 -0.74 4.17
C TYR A 59 4.46 -1.51 5.44
N HIS A 60 5.31 -1.41 6.45
CA HIS A 60 4.97 -1.88 7.80
C HIS A 60 3.65 -1.24 8.26
N ALA A 61 2.83 -2.02 8.95
CA ALA A 61 1.56 -1.58 9.50
C ALA A 61 1.77 -0.30 10.33
N HIS A 62 2.71 -0.36 11.27
CA HIS A 62 3.07 0.79 12.10
C HIS A 62 3.52 2.01 11.29
N CYS A 63 4.37 1.82 10.26
CA CYS A 63 4.85 2.95 9.45
C CYS A 63 3.72 3.66 8.71
N LEU A 64 2.83 2.90 8.05
CA LEU A 64 1.71 3.49 7.33
C LEU A 64 0.66 4.07 8.29
N GLU A 65 0.44 3.44 9.44
CA GLU A 65 -0.43 3.97 10.50
C GLU A 65 0.07 5.34 10.98
N GLN A 66 1.37 5.49 11.28
CA GLN A 66 1.95 6.79 11.68
C GLN A 66 1.77 7.85 10.59
N TRP A 67 1.99 7.49 9.32
CA TRP A 67 1.75 8.36 8.18
C TRP A 67 0.28 8.82 8.10
N PHE A 68 -0.64 7.87 8.24
CA PHE A 68 -2.09 8.14 8.25
C PHE A 68 -2.52 9.00 9.45
N LEU A 69 -1.97 8.75 10.63
CA LEU A 69 -2.21 9.56 11.83
C LEU A 69 -1.70 11.00 11.67
N GLY A 70 -0.65 11.21 10.87
CA GLY A 70 -0.18 12.51 10.43
C GLY A 70 -1.12 13.25 9.46
N ARG A 71 -2.32 12.71 9.18
CA ARG A 71 -3.28 13.22 8.17
C ARG A 71 -2.76 13.14 6.73
N HIS A 72 -1.82 12.24 6.45
CA HIS A 72 -1.40 11.95 5.10
C HIS A 72 -2.18 10.77 4.54
N PHE A 73 -2.92 11.01 3.46
CA PHE A 73 -3.82 10.02 2.85
C PHE A 73 -3.34 9.58 1.46
N SER A 74 -2.04 9.71 1.19
CA SER A 74 -1.43 9.34 -0.09
C SER A 74 -0.21 8.45 0.12
N CYS A 75 0.08 7.63 -0.90
CA CYS A 75 1.25 6.76 -0.94
C CYS A 75 2.55 7.59 -0.97
N PRO A 76 3.52 7.35 -0.07
CA PRO A 76 4.80 8.06 -0.09
C PRO A 76 5.64 7.86 -1.35
N LEU A 77 5.47 6.72 -2.05
CA LEU A 77 6.26 6.38 -3.24
C LEU A 77 5.70 6.98 -4.53
N CYS A 78 4.38 6.92 -4.72
CA CYS A 78 3.74 7.34 -5.97
C CYS A 78 2.71 8.46 -5.82
N ASN A 79 2.55 8.99 -4.61
CA ASN A 79 1.60 10.04 -4.26
C ASN A 79 0.13 9.74 -4.63
N ARG A 80 -0.24 8.47 -4.84
CA ARG A 80 -1.63 8.07 -5.07
C ARG A 80 -2.43 8.08 -3.77
N SER A 81 -3.61 8.65 -3.81
CA SER A 81 -4.54 8.69 -2.68
C SER A 81 -4.98 7.29 -2.26
N PHE A 82 -5.14 7.07 -0.95
CA PHE A 82 -5.74 5.85 -0.39
C PHE A 82 -7.24 5.78 -0.68
N PHE A 83 -7.86 6.95 -0.80
CA PHE A 83 -9.26 7.12 -1.19
C PHE A 83 -9.26 7.45 -2.67
N GLU A 84 -9.89 6.59 -3.48
CA GLU A 84 -10.34 7.02 -4.80
C GLU A 84 -11.50 7.98 -4.53
N GLU A 85 -11.20 9.29 -4.55
CA GLU A 85 -12.24 10.30 -4.52
C GLU A 85 -12.99 10.11 -5.84
N VAL A 86 -14.20 9.54 -5.76
CA VAL A 86 -15.12 9.55 -6.89
C VAL A 86 -15.46 11.01 -7.11
N GLU A 87 -14.66 11.69 -7.94
CA GLU A 87 -15.04 13.00 -8.44
C GLU A 87 -16.34 12.79 -9.21
N PRO A 88 -17.45 13.47 -8.85
CA PRO A 88 -18.62 13.47 -9.73
C PRO A 88 -18.11 14.04 -11.05
N GLY A 89 -18.04 13.16 -12.07
CA GLY A 89 -17.48 13.50 -13.38
C GLY A 89 -18.08 14.79 -13.92
N PRO A 90 -17.34 15.52 -14.76
CA PRO A 90 -17.71 16.88 -15.17
C PRO A 90 -19.15 16.88 -15.66
N GLU A 91 -20.00 17.54 -14.88
CA GLU A 91 -21.37 17.85 -15.21
C GLU A 91 -21.41 18.43 -16.63
N PRO A 92 -22.20 17.85 -17.56
CA PRO A 92 -22.28 18.36 -18.92
C PRO A 92 -22.76 19.82 -18.82
N GLY A 93 -21.85 20.74 -19.15
CA GLY A 93 -22.12 22.17 -19.09
C GLY A 93 -23.36 22.50 -19.92
N PRO A 94 -24.13 23.52 -19.52
CA PRO A 94 -25.39 23.82 -20.19
C PRO A 94 -25.15 24.11 -21.67
N ASP A 95 -25.77 23.31 -22.53
CA ASP A 95 -25.94 23.57 -23.95
C ASP A 95 -26.47 24.99 -24.14
N ASN A 96 -25.58 25.90 -24.54
CA ASN A 96 -25.98 27.24 -24.98
C ASN A 96 -26.58 27.12 -26.38
N VAL A 97 -27.91 27.24 -26.44
CA VAL A 97 -28.70 27.47 -27.66
C VAL A 97 -28.63 28.94 -28.10
#